data_AF-A0AAW4PNN4-F1
#
_entry.id   AF-A0AAW4PNN4-F1
#
_cell.length_a   1.000
_cell.length_b   1.000
_cell.length_c   1.000
_cell.angle_alpha   90.00
_cell.angle_beta   90.00
_cell.angle_gamma   90.00
#
_symmetry.space_group_name_H-M   'P 1'
#
loop_
_entity.id
_entity.type
_entity.pdbx_description
1 polymer ?
#
loop_
_entity_poly.entity_id
_entity_poly.type
_entity_poly.pdbx_seq_one_letter_code
_entity_poly.pdbx_strand_id
1 'polypeptide(L)'
;MPYCTACGATVRTADAFCPECGTKRHDPGSESAATPPDERVERTATETAESAHESVAEASDETDPFERRRLSFALSYPARDGYEPFLLGSIFALVGSVVPLLALFTYGYTFRVTGAAADGRTDPPEFDDFLGLFVDGLRATVALLVLGGVTVAVGASVAAVAEQVGLAGGVRALAVALVAFGGLYLTPAVLTAYAATRRFPRAFSSRYAGAFATSTRYLEAFAAWVLMLFGAAVLWLVSILTLVGPAFVSTYAGYVCGAFWGYQYREAADAGVVPAVDRAADEETAADETDVPPTARPP
;
A
#
# COMPACT_ATOMS: atom_id res chain seq x y z
N MET A 1 -26.31 -5.57 -40.51
CA MET A 1 -26.72 -6.10 -39.19
C MET A 1 -25.58 -5.82 -38.23
N PRO A 2 -25.81 -5.23 -37.05
CA PRO A 2 -24.72 -4.97 -36.10
C PRO A 2 -24.19 -6.29 -35.52
N TYR A 3 -22.88 -6.33 -35.27
CA TYR A 3 -22.19 -7.47 -34.65
C TYR A 3 -21.62 -7.04 -33.30
N CYS A 4 -21.55 -7.97 -32.34
CA CYS A 4 -20.89 -7.72 -31.06
C CYS A 4 -19.37 -7.64 -31.25
N THR A 5 -18.73 -6.58 -30.76
CA THR A 5 -17.27 -6.40 -30.86
C THR A 5 -16.49 -7.36 -29.96
N ALA A 6 -17.11 -7.90 -28.90
CA ALA A 6 -16.47 -8.84 -27.99
C ALA A 6 -16.47 -10.29 -28.53
N CYS A 7 -17.59 -10.76 -29.10
CA CYS A 7 -17.75 -12.17 -29.49
C CYS A 7 -18.09 -12.41 -30.97
N GLY A 8 -18.32 -11.37 -31.77
CA GLY A 8 -18.62 -11.49 -33.20
C GLY A 8 -20.04 -11.96 -33.55
N ALA A 9 -20.91 -12.23 -32.57
CA ALA A 9 -22.28 -12.67 -32.81
C ALA A 9 -23.15 -11.55 -33.42
N THR A 10 -24.12 -11.93 -34.27
CA THR A 10 -25.13 -11.00 -34.81
C THR A 10 -26.11 -10.58 -33.72
N VAL A 11 -26.32 -9.28 -33.54
CA VAL A 11 -27.23 -8.75 -32.52
C VAL A 11 -28.39 -8.00 -33.18
N ARG A 12 -29.60 -8.08 -32.63
CA ARG A 12 -30.73 -7.27 -33.11
C ARG A 12 -30.58 -5.84 -32.62
N THR A 13 -31.06 -4.88 -33.41
CA THR A 13 -30.91 -3.45 -33.10
C THR A 13 -31.63 -3.01 -31.82
N ALA A 14 -32.60 -3.78 -31.33
CA ALA A 14 -33.39 -3.46 -30.14
C ALA A 14 -32.77 -3.96 -28.81
N ASP A 15 -31.74 -4.81 -28.86
CA ASP A 15 -31.18 -5.42 -27.65
C ASP A 15 -30.05 -4.54 -27.07
N ALA A 16 -30.16 -4.18 -25.79
CA ALA A 16 -29.16 -3.39 -25.07
C ALA A 16 -27.89 -4.19 -24.72
N PHE A 17 -27.97 -5.53 -24.77
CA PHE A 17 -26.90 -6.47 -24.42
C PHE A 17 -26.77 -7.55 -25.48
N CYS A 18 -25.56 -8.08 -25.67
CA CYS A 18 -25.36 -9.24 -26.53
C CYS A 18 -25.91 -10.51 -25.83
N PRO A 19 -26.80 -11.30 -26.46
CA PRO A 19 -27.38 -12.49 -25.83
C PRO A 19 -26.36 -13.62 -25.61
N GLU A 20 -25.23 -13.63 -26.34
CA GLU A 20 -24.21 -14.68 -26.23
C GLU A 20 -23.20 -14.43 -25.12
N CYS A 21 -22.75 -13.19 -24.94
CA CYS A 21 -21.66 -12.86 -23.99
C CYS A 21 -22.05 -11.86 -22.89
N GLY A 22 -23.25 -11.28 -22.93
CA GLY A 22 -23.72 -10.31 -21.93
C GLY A 22 -23.07 -8.93 -22.02
N THR A 23 -22.15 -8.67 -22.96
CA THR A 23 -21.51 -7.37 -23.10
C THR A 23 -22.53 -6.30 -23.50
N LYS A 24 -22.54 -5.19 -22.76
CA LYS A 24 -23.40 -4.02 -23.01
C LYS A 24 -22.95 -3.33 -24.30
N ARG A 25 -23.90 -2.97 -25.17
CA ARG A 25 -23.60 -2.31 -26.43
C ARG A 25 -23.29 -0.83 -26.20
N HIS A 26 -22.21 -0.32 -26.79
CA HIS A 26 -21.95 1.11 -26.86
C HIS A 26 -22.96 1.74 -27.82
N ASP A 27 -23.80 2.63 -27.33
CA ASP A 27 -24.82 3.29 -28.15
C ASP A 27 -24.17 4.49 -28.86
N PRO A 28 -24.02 4.49 -30.19
CA PRO A 28 -23.34 5.57 -30.91
C PRO A 28 -24.18 6.87 -30.97
N GLY A 29 -25.29 6.95 -30.21
CA GLY A 29 -26.25 8.05 -30.24
C GLY A 29 -26.14 9.07 -29.10
N SER A 30 -25.24 8.91 -28.12
CA SER A 30 -25.15 9.83 -26.97
C SER A 30 -24.09 10.93 -27.08
N GLU A 31 -23.30 10.96 -28.16
CA GLU A 31 -22.36 12.05 -28.47
C GLU A 31 -22.74 12.70 -29.79
N SER A 32 -23.60 13.72 -29.75
CA SER A 32 -23.59 14.90 -30.64
C SER A 32 -24.92 15.64 -30.53
N ALA A 33 -25.01 16.52 -29.54
CA ALA A 33 -25.86 17.71 -29.64
C ALA A 33 -24.94 18.89 -29.97
N ALA A 34 -24.52 18.95 -31.23
CA ALA A 34 -23.79 20.06 -31.80
C ALA A 34 -24.62 21.36 -31.74
N THR A 35 -24.04 22.37 -31.10
CA THR A 35 -24.48 23.77 -31.16
C THR A 35 -24.35 24.29 -32.61
N PRO A 36 -25.33 25.04 -33.14
CA PRO A 36 -25.28 25.54 -34.51
C PRO A 36 -24.25 26.68 -34.67
N PRO A 37 -23.71 26.88 -35.90
CA PRO A 37 -22.78 27.97 -36.17
C PRO A 37 -23.58 29.25 -36.44
N ASP A 38 -23.29 30.32 -35.71
CA ASP A 38 -23.67 31.67 -36.12
C ASP A 38 -22.44 32.42 -36.60
N GLU A 39 -22.59 33.03 -37.76
CA GLU A 39 -21.56 33.60 -38.59
C GLU A 39 -21.54 35.12 -38.36
N ARG A 40 -20.34 35.64 -38.05
CA ARG A 40 -19.83 36.94 -38.53
C ARG A 40 -20.37 38.23 -37.87
N VAL A 41 -19.54 38.82 -37.00
CA VAL A 41 -19.13 40.25 -37.13
C VAL A 41 -17.66 40.42 -36.71
N GLU A 42 -16.92 41.09 -37.60
CA GLU A 42 -15.50 41.43 -37.57
C GLU A 42 -15.09 42.46 -36.50
N ARG A 43 -13.76 42.53 -36.27
CA ARG A 43 -12.94 43.54 -35.55
C ARG A 43 -12.85 43.28 -34.05
N THR A 44 -11.68 42.87 -33.54
CA THR A 44 -10.58 43.81 -33.34
C THR A 44 -9.25 43.05 -33.30
N ALA A 45 -8.33 43.44 -34.17
CA ALA A 45 -6.93 43.06 -34.10
C ALA A 45 -6.27 43.82 -32.95
N THR A 46 -5.27 43.17 -32.33
CA THR A 46 -4.28 43.69 -31.37
C THR A 46 -4.63 43.46 -29.90
N GLU A 47 -4.36 42.25 -29.41
CA GLU A 47 -3.68 41.97 -28.13
C GLU A 47 -3.45 40.45 -28.04
N THR A 48 -2.24 40.00 -28.39
CA THR A 48 -1.24 39.51 -27.43
C THR A 48 -1.48 38.05 -27.05
N ALA A 49 -0.72 37.21 -27.74
CA ALA A 49 -0.32 35.85 -27.42
C ALA A 49 -0.31 35.49 -25.92
N GLU A 50 -1.38 34.88 -25.41
CA GLU A 50 -1.36 34.13 -24.14
C GLU A 50 -2.57 33.19 -23.98
N SER A 51 -2.84 32.29 -24.94
CA SER A 51 -3.82 31.21 -24.72
C SER A 51 -3.67 30.01 -25.68
N ALA A 52 -2.44 29.68 -26.05
CA ALA A 52 -2.17 28.45 -26.78
C ALA A 52 -1.97 27.28 -25.80
N HIS A 53 -2.95 26.36 -25.83
CA HIS A 53 -2.83 24.96 -25.42
C HIS A 53 -2.58 24.62 -23.94
N GLU A 54 -3.65 24.69 -23.15
CA GLU A 54 -3.88 23.75 -22.05
C GLU A 54 -5.15 22.94 -22.36
N SER A 55 -5.08 22.15 -23.44
CA SER A 55 -6.04 21.11 -23.77
C SER A 55 -5.33 19.76 -23.62
N VAL A 56 -4.97 19.42 -22.38
CA VAL A 56 -4.54 18.09 -21.96
C VAL A 56 -5.59 17.62 -20.97
N ALA A 57 -6.73 17.17 -21.48
CA ALA A 57 -7.73 16.49 -20.68
C ALA A 57 -8.27 15.34 -21.53
N GLU A 58 -8.12 14.12 -21.01
CA GLU A 58 -8.77 12.89 -21.48
C GLU A 58 -8.20 12.26 -22.76
N ALA A 59 -6.88 12.16 -22.85
CA ALA A 59 -6.27 10.99 -23.50
C ALA A 59 -5.86 10.04 -22.38
N SER A 60 -6.48 8.86 -22.37
CA SER A 60 -6.14 7.67 -21.57
C SER A 60 -4.72 7.68 -21.01
N ASP A 61 -4.60 8.05 -19.74
CA ASP A 61 -3.38 7.89 -18.93
C ASP A 61 -3.23 6.39 -18.60
N GLU A 62 -2.97 5.61 -19.65
CA GLU A 62 -2.54 4.21 -19.61
C GLU A 62 -1.04 4.12 -19.28
N THR A 63 -0.47 5.19 -18.73
CA THR A 63 0.87 5.23 -18.15
C THR A 63 0.86 4.30 -16.94
N ASP A 64 1.79 3.34 -16.92
CA ASP A 64 1.91 2.35 -15.85
C ASP A 64 1.79 3.09 -14.49
N PRO A 65 0.83 2.71 -13.62
CA PRO A 65 0.63 3.36 -12.34
C PRO A 65 1.89 3.47 -11.48
N PHE A 66 2.90 2.65 -11.74
CA PHE A 66 4.20 2.66 -11.07
C PHE A 66 5.24 3.62 -11.68
N GLU A 67 4.99 4.21 -12.85
CA GLU A 67 5.83 5.28 -13.43
C GLU A 67 5.61 6.65 -12.76
N ARG A 68 4.50 6.81 -12.01
CA ARG A 68 4.24 8.02 -11.23
C ARG A 68 5.20 8.11 -10.03
N ARG A 69 5.58 9.33 -9.61
CA ARG A 69 6.46 9.57 -8.46
C ARG A 69 6.00 8.76 -7.24
N ARG A 70 6.89 8.04 -6.55
CA ARG A 70 6.62 7.15 -5.38
C ARG A 70 5.53 7.62 -4.40
N LEU A 71 5.48 8.92 -4.08
CA LEU A 71 4.47 9.50 -3.17
C LEU A 71 3.08 9.58 -3.80
N SER A 72 3.00 9.93 -5.09
CA SER A 72 1.73 10.00 -5.82
C SER A 72 1.09 8.63 -6.00
N PHE A 73 1.90 7.58 -6.21
CA PHE A 73 1.44 6.19 -6.15
C PHE A 73 0.86 5.89 -4.77
N ALA A 74 1.64 6.10 -3.70
CA ALA A 74 1.22 5.79 -2.34
C ALA A 74 -0.08 6.51 -1.92
N LEU A 75 -0.28 7.77 -2.34
CA LEU A 75 -1.48 8.55 -2.04
C LEU A 75 -2.70 8.05 -2.82
N SER A 76 -2.54 7.72 -4.10
CA SER A 76 -3.67 7.31 -4.96
C SER A 76 -4.05 5.83 -4.80
N TYR A 77 -3.08 4.97 -4.50
CA TYR A 77 -3.26 3.51 -4.51
C TYR A 77 -4.41 3.00 -3.62
N PRO A 78 -4.56 3.44 -2.35
CA PRO A 78 -5.64 2.94 -1.49
C PRO A 78 -7.05 3.31 -1.94
N ALA A 79 -7.20 4.28 -2.85
CA ALA A 79 -8.49 4.79 -3.32
C ALA A 79 -8.79 4.43 -4.78
N ARG A 80 -7.92 3.64 -5.45
CA ARG A 80 -8.06 3.34 -6.88
C ARG A 80 -9.32 2.54 -7.21
N ASP A 81 -9.68 1.58 -6.36
CA ASP A 81 -10.86 0.73 -6.55
C ASP A 81 -12.05 1.21 -5.69
N GLY A 82 -12.15 2.53 -5.53
CA GLY A 82 -13.17 3.17 -4.70
C GLY A 82 -12.77 3.40 -3.25
N TYR A 83 -13.72 3.91 -2.47
CA TYR A 83 -13.51 4.34 -1.08
C TYR A 83 -14.02 3.33 -0.04
N GLU A 84 -14.56 2.19 -0.48
CA GLU A 84 -15.15 1.20 0.42
C GLU A 84 -14.16 0.63 1.44
N PRO A 85 -12.96 0.14 1.06
CA PRO A 85 -11.99 -0.37 2.03
C PRO A 85 -11.57 0.68 3.05
N PHE A 86 -11.53 1.93 2.61
CA PHE A 86 -11.18 3.06 3.45
C PHE A 86 -12.29 3.44 4.45
N LEU A 87 -13.55 3.43 4.03
CA LEU A 87 -14.69 3.67 4.91
C LEU A 87 -14.81 2.56 5.96
N LEU A 88 -14.72 1.29 5.54
CA LEU A 88 -14.74 0.14 6.45
C LEU A 88 -13.56 0.20 7.42
N GLY A 89 -12.35 0.42 6.92
CA GLY A 89 -11.15 0.61 7.72
C GLY A 89 -11.28 1.70 8.78
N SER A 90 -11.92 2.82 8.42
CA SER A 90 -12.14 3.96 9.32
C SER A 90 -13.18 3.65 10.40
N ILE A 91 -14.24 2.88 10.07
CA ILE A 91 -15.20 2.39 11.05
C ILE A 91 -14.50 1.45 12.04
N PHE A 92 -13.69 0.50 11.56
CA PHE A 92 -12.92 -0.39 12.43
C PHE A 92 -11.90 0.36 13.28
N ALA A 93 -11.24 1.40 12.76
CA ALA A 93 -10.33 2.24 13.53
C ALA A 93 -11.07 3.04 14.61
N LEU A 94 -12.25 3.59 14.29
CA LEU A 94 -13.07 4.34 15.23
C LEU A 94 -13.55 3.46 16.38
N VAL A 95 -14.18 2.31 16.07
CA VAL A 95 -14.61 1.35 17.11
C VAL A 95 -13.39 0.74 17.81
N GLY A 96 -12.30 0.53 17.06
CA GLY A 96 -11.00 0.05 17.53
C GLY A 96 -10.35 0.94 18.59
N SER A 97 -10.65 2.24 18.59
CA SER A 97 -10.20 3.16 19.64
C SER A 97 -10.78 2.82 21.03
N VAL A 98 -11.96 2.20 21.05
CA VAL A 98 -12.64 1.74 22.28
C VAL A 98 -12.36 0.26 22.53
N VAL A 99 -12.34 -0.55 21.47
CA VAL A 99 -12.12 -2.00 21.50
C VAL A 99 -10.87 -2.34 20.68
N PRO A 100 -9.66 -2.34 21.27
CA PRO A 100 -8.40 -2.44 20.53
C PRO A 100 -8.27 -3.63 19.57
N LEU A 101 -8.95 -4.75 19.88
CA LEU A 101 -8.97 -5.93 19.00
C LEU A 101 -9.56 -5.64 17.62
N LEU A 102 -10.47 -4.67 17.49
CA LEU A 102 -11.05 -4.29 16.20
C LEU A 102 -10.11 -3.43 15.35
N ALA A 103 -9.10 -2.78 15.95
CA ALA A 103 -8.07 -2.10 15.18
C ALA A 103 -7.20 -3.10 14.38
N LEU A 104 -7.18 -4.39 14.75
CA LEU A 104 -6.45 -5.44 14.04
C LEU A 104 -6.91 -5.58 12.59
N PHE A 105 -8.19 -5.34 12.27
CA PHE A 105 -8.67 -5.37 10.90
C PHE A 105 -8.01 -4.29 10.04
N THR A 106 -7.90 -3.06 10.57
CA THR A 106 -7.23 -1.94 9.89
C THR A 106 -5.73 -2.22 9.72
N TYR A 107 -5.07 -2.79 10.72
CA TYR A 107 -3.67 -3.20 10.60
C TYR A 107 -3.49 -4.31 9.57
N GLY A 108 -4.33 -5.34 9.60
CA GLY A 108 -4.28 -6.43 8.63
C GLY A 108 -4.44 -5.95 7.19
N TYR A 109 -5.41 -5.05 6.96
CA TYR A 109 -5.59 -4.45 5.64
C TYR A 109 -4.37 -3.65 5.19
N THR A 110 -3.78 -2.87 6.10
CA THR A 110 -2.53 -2.14 5.81
C THR A 110 -1.43 -3.08 5.31
N PHE A 111 -1.26 -4.25 5.95
CA PHE A 111 -0.28 -5.25 5.52
C PHE A 111 -0.63 -5.89 4.17
N ARG A 112 -1.91 -6.11 3.88
CA ARG A 112 -2.34 -6.58 2.55
C ARG A 112 -2.04 -5.56 1.47
N VAL A 113 -2.29 -4.28 1.73
CA VAL A 113 -1.94 -3.18 0.83
C VAL A 113 -0.43 -3.14 0.60
N THR A 114 0.38 -3.23 1.66
CA THR A 114 1.84 -3.31 1.54
C THR A 114 2.28 -4.50 0.69
N GLY A 115 1.72 -5.69 0.94
CA GLY A 115 2.01 -6.90 0.17
C GLY A 115 1.64 -6.73 -1.31
N ALA A 116 0.42 -6.30 -1.60
CA ALA A 116 -0.08 -6.10 -2.96
C ALA A 116 0.77 -5.08 -3.75
N ALA A 117 1.15 -3.97 -3.11
CA ALA A 117 2.04 -2.99 -3.71
C ALA A 117 3.46 -3.54 -3.94
N ALA A 118 3.97 -4.38 -3.03
CA ALA A 118 5.25 -5.08 -3.19
C ALA A 118 5.23 -6.11 -4.34
N ASP A 119 4.08 -6.71 -4.62
CA ASP A 119 3.90 -7.63 -5.75
C ASP A 119 3.69 -6.92 -7.08
N GLY A 120 3.60 -5.59 -7.08
CA GLY A 120 3.29 -4.83 -8.29
C GLY A 120 1.84 -4.93 -8.75
N ARG A 121 0.89 -5.32 -7.88
CA ARG A 121 -0.54 -5.29 -8.22
C ARG A 121 -0.99 -3.85 -8.46
N THR A 122 -1.68 -3.62 -9.57
CA THR A 122 -2.23 -2.31 -9.97
C THR A 122 -3.32 -1.83 -9.03
N ASP A 123 -4.15 -2.76 -8.57
CA ASP A 123 -5.35 -2.51 -7.77
C ASP A 123 -5.15 -2.96 -6.33
N PRO A 124 -5.66 -2.18 -5.35
CA PRO A 124 -5.60 -2.54 -3.95
C PRO A 124 -6.40 -3.82 -3.65
N PRO A 125 -6.09 -4.54 -2.57
CA PRO A 125 -6.88 -5.70 -2.15
C PRO A 125 -8.27 -5.28 -1.68
N GLU A 126 -9.26 -6.18 -1.84
CA GLU A 126 -10.61 -6.00 -1.31
C GLU A 126 -10.67 -6.12 0.23
N PHE A 127 -11.72 -5.56 0.84
CA PHE A 127 -11.98 -5.59 2.28
C PHE A 127 -13.10 -6.60 2.63
N ASP A 128 -13.07 -7.79 2.06
CA ASP A 128 -14.14 -8.79 2.16
C ASP A 128 -13.77 -9.98 3.07
N ASP A 129 -12.51 -10.40 3.05
CA ASP A 129 -11.99 -11.48 3.89
C ASP A 129 -11.61 -10.98 5.30
N PHE A 130 -12.64 -10.68 6.09
CA PHE A 130 -12.51 -10.19 7.47
C PHE A 130 -11.66 -11.10 8.36
N LEU A 131 -11.82 -12.43 8.25
CA LEU A 131 -11.07 -13.36 9.09
C LEU A 131 -9.58 -13.31 8.74
N GLY A 132 -9.25 -13.34 7.45
CA GLY A 132 -7.87 -13.21 7.01
C GLY A 132 -7.27 -11.84 7.39
N LEU A 133 -8.04 -10.75 7.28
CA LEU A 133 -7.62 -9.42 7.75
C LEU A 133 -7.29 -9.43 9.25
N PHE A 134 -8.14 -10.04 10.07
CA PHE A 134 -7.88 -10.16 11.50
C PHE A 134 -6.59 -10.96 11.79
N VAL A 135 -6.41 -12.11 11.10
CA VAL A 135 -5.22 -12.96 11.26
C VAL A 135 -3.96 -12.23 10.81
N ASP A 136 -4.01 -11.51 9.69
CA ASP A 136 -2.89 -10.72 9.18
C ASP A 136 -2.54 -9.58 10.16
N GLY A 137 -3.54 -8.91 10.73
CA GLY A 137 -3.36 -7.87 11.75
C GLY A 137 -2.78 -8.41 13.05
N LEU A 138 -3.22 -9.60 13.49
CA LEU A 138 -2.66 -10.27 14.65
C LEU A 138 -1.19 -10.65 14.42
N ARG A 139 -0.86 -11.21 13.26
CA ARG A 139 0.52 -11.57 12.92
C ARG A 139 1.43 -10.34 12.83
N ALA A 140 0.96 -9.26 12.21
CA ALA A 140 1.67 -7.98 12.19
C ALA A 140 1.94 -7.45 13.61
N THR A 141 0.93 -7.52 14.48
CA THR A 141 1.05 -7.14 15.89
C THR A 141 2.09 -8.00 16.62
N VAL A 142 2.08 -9.32 16.39
CA VAL A 142 3.10 -10.23 16.94
C VAL A 142 4.50 -9.87 16.43
N ALA A 143 4.65 -9.58 15.13
CA ALA A 143 5.94 -9.17 14.57
C ALA A 143 6.47 -7.87 15.22
N LEU A 144 5.58 -6.88 15.39
CA LEU A 144 5.88 -5.63 16.11
C LEU A 144 6.26 -5.87 17.56
N LEU A 145 5.54 -6.72 18.28
CA LEU A 145 5.83 -7.05 19.69
C LEU A 145 7.16 -7.77 19.84
N VAL A 146 7.49 -8.70 18.93
CA VAL A 146 8.78 -9.39 18.93
C VAL A 146 9.91 -8.39 18.69
N LEU A 147 9.80 -7.55 17.66
CA LEU A 147 10.83 -6.56 17.34
C LEU A 147 10.99 -5.51 18.45
N GLY A 148 9.87 -4.99 18.98
CA GLY A 148 9.85 -4.06 20.09
C GLY A 148 10.42 -4.67 21.37
N GLY A 149 10.04 -5.91 21.68
CA GLY A 149 10.56 -6.66 22.82
C GLY A 149 12.07 -6.88 22.75
N VAL A 150 12.59 -7.28 21.58
CA VAL A 150 14.05 -7.39 21.35
C VAL A 150 14.73 -6.03 21.51
N THR A 151 14.18 -4.97 20.93
CA THR A 151 14.74 -3.61 21.03
C THR A 151 14.81 -3.14 22.49
N VAL A 152 13.74 -3.34 23.26
CA VAL A 152 13.69 -3.00 24.69
C VAL A 152 14.66 -3.84 25.51
N ALA A 153 14.74 -5.15 25.25
CA ALA A 153 15.66 -6.05 25.96
C ALA A 153 17.13 -5.69 25.71
N VAL A 154 17.50 -5.40 24.46
CA VAL A 154 18.84 -4.92 24.10
C VAL A 154 19.10 -3.56 24.73
N GLY A 155 18.14 -2.64 24.69
CA GLY A 155 18.26 -1.32 25.31
C GLY A 155 18.47 -1.39 26.82
N ALA A 156 17.74 -2.26 27.52
CA ALA A 156 17.89 -2.49 28.95
C ALA A 156 19.26 -3.12 29.28
N SER A 157 19.73 -4.04 28.45
CA SER A 157 21.06 -4.66 28.60
C SER A 157 22.17 -3.62 28.42
N VAL A 158 22.07 -2.76 27.39
CA VAL A 158 23.01 -1.64 27.17
C VAL A 158 22.99 -0.67 28.35
N ALA A 159 21.81 -0.34 28.88
CA ALA A 159 21.68 0.51 30.06
C ALA A 159 22.36 -0.09 31.29
N ALA A 160 22.17 -1.39 31.53
CA ALA A 160 22.77 -2.11 32.66
C ALA A 160 24.30 -2.19 32.55
N VAL A 161 24.83 -2.50 31.36
CA VAL A 161 26.28 -2.51 31.13
C VAL A 161 26.88 -1.12 31.31
N ALA A 162 26.22 -0.08 30.77
CA ALA A 162 26.66 1.30 30.93
C ALA A 162 26.75 1.71 32.41
N GLU A 163 25.80 1.27 33.24
CA GLU A 163 25.83 1.50 34.69
C GLU A 163 27.01 0.79 35.37
N GLN A 164 27.29 -0.47 35.00
CA GLN A 164 28.41 -1.24 35.55
C GLN A 164 29.78 -0.63 35.25
N VAL A 165 29.96 -0.02 34.08
CA VAL A 165 31.22 0.64 33.69
C VAL A 165 31.31 2.09 34.16
N GLY A 166 30.35 2.57 34.95
CA GLY A 166 30.36 3.92 35.52
C GLY A 166 30.00 5.04 34.53
N LEU A 167 29.32 4.72 33.41
CA LEU A 167 28.81 5.74 32.49
C LEU A 167 27.58 6.43 33.11
N ALA A 168 27.79 7.62 33.68
CA ALA A 168 26.74 8.40 34.29
C ALA A 168 25.93 9.23 33.27
N GLY A 169 24.66 9.48 33.61
CA GLY A 169 23.83 10.52 33.00
C GLY A 169 23.64 10.39 31.47
N GLY A 170 24.15 11.38 30.74
CA GLY A 170 23.88 11.60 29.32
C GLY A 170 24.44 10.54 28.38
N VAL A 171 25.60 9.93 28.70
CA VAL A 171 26.19 8.91 27.82
C VAL A 171 25.35 7.63 27.81
N ARG A 172 24.84 7.22 28.99
CA ARG A 172 23.90 6.10 29.11
C ARG A 172 22.61 6.38 28.33
N ALA A 173 22.05 7.58 28.48
CA ALA A 173 20.83 7.98 27.78
C ALA A 173 21.02 7.96 26.25
N LEU A 174 22.16 8.46 25.76
CA LEU A 174 22.50 8.42 24.34
C LEU A 174 22.61 6.98 23.83
N ALA A 175 23.30 6.09 24.57
CA ALA A 175 23.44 4.69 24.18
C ALA A 175 22.09 3.98 24.05
N VAL A 176 21.18 4.18 25.02
CA VAL A 176 19.82 3.64 24.96
C VAL A 176 19.02 4.26 23.82
N ALA A 177 19.14 5.56 23.59
CA ALA A 177 18.46 6.25 22.50
C ALA A 177 18.92 5.73 21.12
N LEU A 178 20.21 5.42 20.96
CA LEU A 178 20.74 4.82 19.73
C LEU A 178 20.18 3.41 19.49
N VAL A 179 20.03 2.60 20.54
CA VAL A 179 19.37 1.28 20.43
C VAL A 179 17.90 1.44 20.04
N ALA A 180 17.17 2.35 20.68
CA ALA A 180 15.78 2.63 20.36
C ALA A 180 15.63 3.14 18.92
N PHE A 181 16.52 4.04 18.47
CA PHE A 181 16.55 4.52 17.10
C PHE A 181 16.85 3.39 16.11
N GLY A 182 17.80 2.49 16.42
CA GLY A 182 18.09 1.31 15.61
C GLY A 182 16.87 0.38 15.46
N GLY A 183 16.14 0.13 16.55
CA GLY A 183 14.90 -0.65 16.49
C GLY A 183 13.79 0.04 15.68
N LEU A 184 13.61 1.34 15.86
CA LEU A 184 12.67 2.14 15.06
C LEU A 184 13.04 2.13 13.57
N TYR A 185 14.33 2.27 13.25
CA TYR A 185 14.86 2.21 11.89
C TYR A 185 14.64 0.83 11.26
N LEU A 186 14.76 -0.27 12.01
CA LEU A 186 14.52 -1.61 11.46
C LEU A 186 13.03 -1.95 11.30
N THR A 187 12.14 -1.22 11.98
CA THR A 187 10.71 -1.53 12.02
C THR A 187 10.08 -1.56 10.63
N PRO A 188 10.16 -0.51 9.79
CA PRO A 188 9.53 -0.58 8.47
C PRO A 188 10.14 -1.68 7.60
N ALA A 189 11.45 -1.95 7.70
CA ALA A 189 12.09 -2.98 6.89
C ALA A 189 11.55 -4.38 7.21
N VAL A 190 11.46 -4.73 8.50
CA VAL A 190 10.95 -6.02 8.96
C VAL A 190 9.47 -6.18 8.61
N LEU A 191 8.65 -5.16 8.87
CA LEU A 191 7.21 -5.24 8.58
C LEU A 191 6.93 -5.34 7.08
N THR A 192 7.69 -4.63 6.26
CA THR A 192 7.52 -4.67 4.79
C THR A 192 7.98 -6.02 4.24
N ALA A 193 9.13 -6.54 4.68
CA ALA A 193 9.59 -7.88 4.32
C ALA A 193 8.60 -8.96 4.77
N TYR A 194 7.98 -8.78 5.95
CA TYR A 194 6.90 -9.64 6.42
C TYR A 194 5.66 -9.57 5.53
N ALA A 195 5.18 -8.37 5.20
CA ALA A 195 4.04 -8.18 4.33
C ALA A 195 4.25 -8.81 2.94
N ALA A 196 5.45 -8.62 2.38
CA ALA A 196 5.84 -9.16 1.08
C ALA A 196 5.91 -10.71 1.10
N THR A 197 6.57 -11.29 2.10
CA THR A 197 6.85 -12.74 2.14
C THR A 197 5.82 -13.60 2.87
N ARG A 198 4.98 -12.98 3.72
CA ARG A 198 4.03 -13.63 4.66
C ARG A 198 4.64 -14.71 5.57
N ARG A 199 5.97 -14.79 5.70
CA ARG A 199 6.68 -15.79 6.53
C ARG A 199 7.54 -15.12 7.58
N PHE A 200 7.26 -15.38 8.86
CA PHE A 200 7.99 -14.80 10.00
C PHE A 200 9.51 -15.02 9.90
N PRO A 201 10.05 -16.22 9.66
CA PRO A 201 11.50 -16.42 9.62
C PRO A 201 12.18 -15.64 8.49
N ARG A 202 11.51 -15.46 7.35
CA ARG A 202 12.05 -14.70 6.21
C ARG A 202 12.11 -13.20 6.54
N ALA A 203 11.08 -12.67 7.21
CA ALA A 203 10.99 -11.27 7.59
C ALA A 203 12.14 -10.78 8.48
N PHE A 204 12.69 -11.64 9.34
CA PHE A 204 13.82 -11.29 10.23
C PHE A 204 15.19 -11.70 9.67
N SER A 205 15.25 -12.29 8.49
CA SER A 205 16.52 -12.70 7.92
C SER A 205 17.31 -11.51 7.36
N SER A 206 18.63 -11.62 7.41
CA SER A 206 19.53 -10.63 6.81
C SER A 206 19.33 -10.49 5.30
N ARG A 207 18.90 -11.54 4.61
CA ARG A 207 18.68 -11.54 3.16
C ARG A 207 17.49 -10.68 2.73
N TYR A 208 16.47 -10.54 3.57
CA TYR A 208 15.28 -9.74 3.27
C TYR A 208 15.35 -8.40 4.01
N ALA A 209 15.01 -8.35 5.30
CA ALA A 209 14.96 -7.09 6.04
C ALA A 209 16.34 -6.45 6.22
N GLY A 210 17.41 -7.24 6.41
CA GLY A 210 18.76 -6.70 6.57
C GLY A 210 19.29 -6.03 5.30
N ALA A 211 19.19 -6.71 4.16
CA ALA A 211 19.57 -6.19 2.85
C ALA A 211 18.73 -4.96 2.47
N PHE A 212 17.42 -4.99 2.76
CA PHE A 212 16.57 -3.83 2.56
C PHE A 212 17.00 -2.65 3.43
N ALA A 213 17.11 -2.84 4.75
CA ALA A 213 17.42 -1.78 5.72
C ALA A 213 18.81 -1.13 5.51
N THR A 214 19.74 -1.84 4.88
CA THR A 214 21.11 -1.34 4.61
C THR A 214 21.26 -0.68 3.24
N SER A 215 20.21 -0.70 2.41
CA SER A 215 20.25 -0.10 1.08
C SER A 215 20.14 1.44 1.14
N THR A 216 20.82 2.13 0.22
CA THR A 216 20.71 3.59 0.09
C THR A 216 19.27 4.03 -0.22
N ARG A 217 18.56 3.25 -1.03
CA ARG A 217 17.13 3.49 -1.34
C ARG A 217 16.26 3.43 -0.09
N TYR A 218 16.52 2.48 0.82
CA TYR A 218 15.80 2.41 2.08
C TYR A 218 16.04 3.65 2.94
N LEU A 219 17.28 4.16 3.01
CA LEU A 219 17.58 5.37 3.77
C LEU A 219 16.79 6.59 3.24
N GLU A 220 16.73 6.75 1.91
CA GLU A 220 15.90 7.78 1.27
C GLU A 220 14.41 7.59 1.56
N ALA A 221 13.93 6.35 1.45
CA ALA A 221 12.55 5.99 1.74
C ALA A 221 12.19 6.26 3.20
N PHE A 222 13.09 5.94 4.13
CA PHE A 222 12.94 6.18 5.55
C PHE A 222 12.86 7.68 5.85
N ALA A 223 13.73 8.50 5.25
CA ALA A 223 13.66 9.96 5.39
C ALA A 223 12.33 10.52 4.85
N ALA A 224 11.88 10.04 3.69
CA ALA A 224 10.57 10.42 3.13
C ALA A 224 9.41 9.97 4.03
N TRP A 225 9.50 8.78 4.62
CA TRP A 225 8.51 8.27 5.58
C TRP A 225 8.44 9.12 6.85
N VAL A 226 9.57 9.60 7.39
CA VAL A 226 9.58 10.52 8.53
C VAL A 226 8.86 11.83 8.20
N LEU A 227 9.07 12.39 7.00
CA LEU A 227 8.34 13.58 6.54
C LEU A 227 6.85 13.30 6.35
N MET A 228 6.50 12.12 5.82
CA MET A 228 5.12 11.68 5.69
C MET A 228 4.44 11.53 7.05
N LEU A 229 5.11 10.95 8.05
CA LEU A 229 4.61 10.87 9.42
C LEU A 229 4.37 12.24 10.03
N PHE A 230 5.26 13.21 9.79
CA PHE A 230 5.04 14.58 10.23
C PHE A 230 3.78 15.19 9.60
N GLY A 231 3.61 15.04 8.28
CA GLY A 231 2.40 15.49 7.59
C GLY A 231 1.13 14.81 8.11
N ALA A 232 1.18 13.48 8.30
CA ALA A 232 0.08 12.71 8.87
C ALA A 232 -0.25 13.15 10.31
N ALA A 233 0.75 13.45 11.14
CA ALA A 233 0.55 13.93 12.50
C ALA A 233 -0.10 15.32 12.53
N VAL A 234 0.31 16.24 11.64
CA VAL A 234 -0.34 17.56 11.51
C VAL A 234 -1.80 17.40 11.08
N LEU A 235 -2.07 16.60 10.05
CA LEU A 235 -3.44 16.31 9.61
C LEU A 235 -4.28 15.66 10.71
N TRP A 236 -3.67 14.73 11.45
CA TRP A 236 -4.32 14.06 12.56
C TRP A 236 -4.70 15.05 13.66
N LEU A 237 -3.78 15.95 14.06
CA LEU A 237 -4.04 17.00 15.04
C LEU A 237 -5.16 17.96 14.60
N VAL A 238 -5.15 18.40 13.35
CA VAL A 238 -6.23 19.24 12.78
C VAL A 238 -7.55 18.48 12.77
N SER A 239 -7.52 17.18 12.51
CA SER A 239 -8.73 16.37 12.44
C SER A 239 -9.41 16.16 13.79
N ILE A 240 -8.73 16.35 14.93
CA ILE A 240 -9.29 16.27 16.29
C ILE A 240 -10.47 17.23 16.49
N LEU A 241 -10.52 18.33 15.72
CA LEU A 241 -11.67 19.24 15.72
C LEU A 241 -12.98 18.52 15.34
N THR A 242 -12.88 17.39 14.65
CA THR A 242 -13.98 16.48 14.36
C THR A 242 -13.82 15.20 15.18
N LEU A 243 -14.91 14.67 15.74
CA LEU A 243 -14.84 13.44 16.54
C LEU A 243 -14.37 12.22 15.70
N VAL A 244 -14.72 12.19 14.42
CA VAL A 244 -14.47 11.07 13.50
C VAL A 244 -13.17 11.24 12.70
N GLY A 245 -12.69 12.47 12.54
CA GLY A 245 -11.53 12.81 11.72
C GLY A 245 -10.25 12.02 12.08
N PRO A 246 -9.88 11.88 13.37
CA PRO A 246 -8.67 11.16 13.74
C PRO A 246 -8.66 9.70 13.26
N ALA A 247 -9.80 9.01 13.32
CA ALA A 247 -9.90 7.63 12.85
C ALA A 247 -9.73 7.55 11.33
N PHE A 248 -10.34 8.48 10.60
CA PHE A 248 -10.25 8.56 9.14
C PHE A 248 -8.83 8.89 8.67
N VAL A 249 -8.22 9.93 9.24
CA VAL A 249 -6.85 10.35 8.90
C VAL A 249 -5.84 9.25 9.24
N SER A 250 -5.93 8.62 10.41
CA SER A 250 -5.04 7.52 10.79
C SER A 250 -5.16 6.32 9.87
N THR A 251 -6.38 5.96 9.49
CA THR A 251 -6.63 4.84 8.57
C THR A 251 -6.03 5.11 7.20
N TYR A 252 -6.32 6.27 6.63
CA TYR A 252 -5.78 6.66 5.32
C TYR A 252 -4.26 6.72 5.35
N ALA A 253 -3.68 7.39 6.34
CA ALA A 253 -2.23 7.49 6.51
C ALA A 253 -1.58 6.11 6.65
N GLY A 254 -2.22 5.18 7.37
CA GLY A 254 -1.78 3.79 7.47
C GLY A 254 -1.72 3.12 6.10
N TYR A 255 -2.78 3.23 5.30
CA TYR A 255 -2.84 2.60 3.97
C TYR A 255 -1.84 3.22 2.98
N VAL A 256 -1.70 4.54 3.01
CA VAL A 256 -0.68 5.27 2.23
C VAL A 256 0.72 4.82 2.63
N CYS A 257 1.00 4.69 3.93
CA CYS A 257 2.28 4.18 4.41
C CYS A 257 2.52 2.74 3.94
N GLY A 258 1.50 1.89 4.00
CA GLY A 258 1.58 0.51 3.52
C GLY A 258 1.92 0.45 2.03
N ALA A 259 1.17 1.17 1.21
CA ALA A 259 1.40 1.25 -0.23
C ALA A 259 2.80 1.81 -0.57
N PHE A 260 3.22 2.86 0.16
CA PHE A 260 4.56 3.45 0.02
C PHE A 260 5.65 2.43 0.28
N TRP A 261 5.59 1.71 1.40
CA TRP A 261 6.61 0.74 1.75
C TRP A 261 6.61 -0.48 0.83
N GLY A 262 5.43 -0.96 0.40
CA GLY A 262 5.33 -2.02 -0.59
C GLY A 262 6.00 -1.64 -1.91
N TYR A 263 5.71 -0.44 -2.43
CA TYR A 263 6.37 0.11 -3.61
C TYR A 263 7.89 0.13 -3.46
N GLN A 264 8.41 0.62 -2.33
CA GLN A 264 9.86 0.71 -2.10
C GLN A 264 10.52 -0.68 -2.04
N TYR A 265 9.82 -1.68 -1.50
CA TYR A 265 10.30 -3.05 -1.48
C TYR A 265 10.36 -3.66 -2.88
N ARG A 266 9.32 -3.44 -3.70
CA ARG A 266 9.34 -3.84 -5.11
C ARG A 266 10.51 -3.22 -5.86
N GLU A 267 10.69 -1.90 -5.72
CA GLU A 267 11.79 -1.20 -6.41
C GLU A 267 13.16 -1.75 -6.00
N ALA A 268 13.31 -2.15 -4.73
CA ALA A 268 14.52 -2.82 -4.24
C ALA A 268 14.67 -4.25 -4.80
N ALA A 269 13.57 -4.98 -4.97
CA ALA A 269 13.57 -6.30 -5.58
C ALA A 269 13.94 -6.25 -7.07
N ASP A 270 13.36 -5.30 -7.81
CA ASP A 270 13.64 -5.07 -9.23
C ASP A 270 15.11 -4.67 -9.46
N ALA A 271 15.73 -4.00 -8.48
CA ALA A 271 17.16 -3.69 -8.49
C ALA A 271 18.07 -4.84 -7.98
N GLY A 272 17.50 -5.99 -7.62
CA GLY A 272 18.23 -7.15 -7.12
C GLY A 272 18.83 -6.98 -5.72
N VAL A 273 18.40 -5.97 -4.96
CA VAL A 273 18.86 -5.73 -3.57
C VAL A 273 18.25 -6.74 -2.61
N VAL A 274 16.97 -7.07 -2.82
CA VAL A 274 16.24 -8.11 -2.08
C VAL A 274 15.70 -9.15 -3.06
N PRO A 275 15.46 -10.39 -2.63
CA PRO A 275 14.83 -11.38 -3.50
C PRO A 275 13.41 -10.95 -3.91
N ALA A 276 13.08 -11.19 -5.17
CA ALA A 276 11.73 -11.00 -5.69
C ALA A 276 10.71 -11.87 -4.94
N VAL A 277 9.48 -11.38 -4.87
CA VAL A 277 8.37 -12.07 -4.21
C VAL A 277 7.76 -13.09 -5.18
N ASP A 278 8.39 -14.25 -5.32
CA ASP A 278 7.85 -15.33 -6.16
C ASP A 278 6.79 -16.15 -5.40
N ARG A 279 5.56 -15.64 -5.35
CA ARG A 279 4.44 -16.34 -4.69
C ARG A 279 3.98 -17.57 -5.47
N ALA A 280 4.04 -17.52 -6.80
CA ALA A 280 3.66 -18.64 -7.66
C ALA A 280 4.53 -19.88 -7.40
N ALA A 281 5.84 -19.70 -7.26
CA ALA A 281 6.76 -20.80 -6.95
C ALA A 281 6.54 -21.36 -5.54
N ASP A 282 6.20 -20.49 -4.57
CA ASP A 282 5.89 -20.91 -3.20
C ASP A 282 4.56 -21.68 -3.10
N GLU A 283 3.54 -21.34 -3.90
CA GLU A 283 2.27 -22.06 -3.97
C GLU A 283 2.41 -23.41 -4.66
N GLU A 284 3.19 -23.49 -5.74
CA GLU A 284 3.48 -24.74 -6.45
C GLU A 284 4.26 -25.72 -5.57
N THR A 285 5.23 -25.22 -4.80
CA THR A 285 5.98 -26.04 -3.83
C THR A 285 5.09 -26.54 -2.69
N ALA A 286 4.15 -25.72 -2.21
CA ALA A 286 3.22 -26.11 -1.16
C ALA A 286 2.20 -27.15 -1.63
N ALA A 287 1.75 -27.07 -2.89
CA ALA A 287 0.87 -28.06 -3.50
C ALA A 287 1.58 -29.42 -3.65
N ASP A 288 2.83 -29.43 -4.11
CA ASP A 288 3.64 -30.65 -4.28
C ASP A 288 3.93 -31.34 -2.93
N GLU A 289 4.18 -30.58 -1.85
CA GLU A 289 4.40 -31.15 -0.52
C GLU A 289 3.13 -31.80 0.07
N THR A 290 1.93 -31.33 -0.31
CA THR A 290 0.66 -31.94 0.12
C THR A 290 0.28 -33.20 -0.64
N ASP A 291 0.90 -33.47 -1.79
CA ASP A 291 0.60 -34.64 -2.63
C ASP A 291 1.53 -35.84 -2.32
N VAL A 292 2.40 -35.73 -1.31
CA VAL A 292 3.21 -36.85 -0.82
C VAL A 292 2.29 -37.85 -0.09
N PRO A 293 2.08 -39.06 -0.64
CA PRO A 293 1.17 -40.03 -0.06
C PRO A 293 1.65 -40.45 1.35
N PRO A 294 0.73 -40.64 2.32
CA PRO A 294 1.06 -40.90 3.72
C PRO A 294 1.82 -42.22 3.97
N THR A 295 2.05 -43.04 2.94
CA THR A 295 2.70 -44.35 3.02
C THR A 295 4.24 -44.29 3.09
N ALA A 296 4.85 -43.11 2.97
CA ALA A 296 6.32 -42.96 2.89
C ALA A 296 6.98 -42.37 4.15
N ARG A 297 6.29 -42.25 5.30
CA ARG A 297 6.96 -41.88 6.56
C ARG A 297 7.57 -43.12 7.22
N PRO A 298 8.90 -43.22 7.35
CA PRO A 298 9.50 -44.28 8.16
C PRO A 298 9.03 -44.16 9.63
N PRO A 299 8.91 -45.29 10.34
CA PRO A 299 8.41 -45.34 11.72
C PRO A 299 9.29 -44.57 12.70
#